data_AF-A0A8S1PMP5-F1
#
_entry.id   AF-A0A8S1PMP5-F1
#
_cell.length_a   1.000
_cell.length_b   1.000
_cell.length_c   1.000
_cell.angle_alpha   90.00
_cell.angle_beta   90.00
_cell.angle_gamma   90.00
#
_symmetry.space_group_name_H-M   'P 1'
#
loop_
_entity.id
_entity.type
_entity.pdbx_description
1 polymer ?
#
loop_
_entity_poly.entity_id
_entity_poly.type
_entity_poly.pdbx_seq_one_letter_code
_entity_poly.pdbx_strand_id
1 'polypeptide(L)'
;MIQIYTSLSKFMLWIKVGKYSKSLSKEYKFDSFKQAFVFMNTISNMADEMNHYPKWINVYNKLNVEITTQDLSGISIKDVLLAHLMESVAKDVKEQNFESIGEICKVSPIQLVQNWNANYSQYQEIMKKNVHNI
;
A
#
# COMPACT_ATOMS: atom_id res chain seq x y z
N MET A 1 -19.75 2.94 8.95
CA MET A 1 -19.14 4.13 9.59
C MET A 1 -18.15 3.77 10.71
N ILE A 2 -18.43 2.83 11.62
CA ILE A 2 -17.54 2.52 12.77
C ILE A 2 -16.22 1.85 12.36
N GLN A 3 -16.23 0.95 11.37
CA GLN A 3 -15.07 0.13 10.95
C GLN A 3 -13.94 0.93 10.26
N ILE A 4 -14.27 2.10 9.71
CA ILE A 4 -13.30 3.04 9.12
C ILE A 4 -12.52 3.74 10.24
N TYR A 5 -13.20 4.16 11.32
CA TYR A 5 -12.56 4.81 12.47
C TYR A 5 -11.63 3.89 13.26
N THR A 6 -11.99 2.60 13.43
CA THR A 6 -11.09 1.62 14.08
C THR A 6 -9.87 1.28 13.22
N SER A 7 -10.01 1.33 11.88
CA SER A 7 -8.87 1.16 10.98
C SER A 7 -7.92 2.36 11.03
N LEU A 8 -8.47 3.58 11.18
CA LEU A 8 -7.71 4.82 11.31
C LEU A 8 -6.84 4.89 12.58
N SER A 9 -7.26 4.30 13.70
CA SER A 9 -6.44 4.29 14.94
C SER A 9 -5.20 3.41 14.83
N LYS A 10 -5.27 2.26 14.15
CA LYS A 10 -4.10 1.45 13.76
C LYS A 10 -3.25 2.16 12.70
N PHE A 11 -3.89 2.92 11.83
CA PHE A 11 -3.23 3.75 10.81
C PHE A 11 -2.38 4.86 11.43
N MET A 12 -2.72 5.33 12.64
CA MET A 12 -1.94 6.34 13.37
C MET A 12 -0.48 5.90 13.67
N LEU A 13 -0.17 4.58 13.60
CA LEU A 13 1.21 4.06 13.72
C LEU A 13 2.04 4.17 12.42
N TRP A 14 1.40 4.28 11.25
CA TRP A 14 2.04 4.62 9.97
C TRP A 14 2.34 6.12 9.83
N ILE A 15 1.66 6.90 10.65
CA ILE A 15 1.68 8.33 10.57
C ILE A 15 2.83 8.84 11.44
N LYS A 16 4.02 8.95 10.84
CA LYS A 16 4.89 10.09 11.16
C LYS A 16 4.42 11.25 10.28
N VAL A 17 3.41 12.01 10.73
CA VAL A 17 3.28 13.39 10.26
C VAL A 17 4.51 14.08 10.84
N GLY A 18 5.63 14.06 10.11
CA GLY A 18 6.66 15.05 10.33
C GLY A 18 5.97 16.40 10.33
N LYS A 19 6.41 17.32 11.19
CA LYS A 19 5.79 18.64 11.43
C LYS A 19 5.44 19.43 10.14
N TYR A 20 5.96 18.98 8.97
CA TYR A 20 5.69 19.45 7.62
C TYR A 20 5.59 18.33 6.54
N SER A 21 5.57 17.03 6.87
CA SER A 21 5.62 15.94 5.87
C SER A 21 4.22 15.49 5.42
N LYS A 22 4.00 15.56 4.10
CA LYS A 22 2.76 15.17 3.40
C LYS A 22 2.78 13.71 2.95
N SER A 23 3.32 12.83 3.79
CA SER A 23 3.59 11.44 3.43
C SER A 23 3.33 10.49 4.60
N LEU A 24 3.03 9.24 4.25
CA LEU A 24 2.99 8.10 5.17
C LEU A 24 4.36 7.45 5.19
N SER A 25 4.86 7.06 6.35
CA SER A 25 6.19 6.43 6.44
C SER A 25 6.24 5.30 7.44
N LYS A 26 6.91 4.21 7.06
CA LYS A 26 7.08 3.03 7.92
C LYS A 26 8.38 2.30 7.64
N GLU A 27 9.01 1.81 8.71
CA GLU A 27 10.09 0.83 8.62
C GLU A 27 9.49 -0.58 8.80
N TYR A 28 9.80 -1.47 7.86
CA TYR A 28 9.59 -2.89 7.98
C TYR A 28 10.89 -3.60 8.32
N LYS A 29 10.82 -4.57 9.22
CA LYS A 29 11.89 -5.52 9.50
C LYS A 29 11.35 -6.95 9.33
N PHE A 30 12.06 -7.74 8.55
CA PHE A 30 11.80 -9.14 8.25
C PHE A 30 12.92 -10.02 8.83
N ASP A 31 12.77 -11.34 8.78
CA ASP A 31 13.78 -12.25 9.34
C ASP A 31 14.94 -12.49 8.37
N SER A 32 14.74 -12.26 7.08
CA SER A 32 15.76 -12.44 6.04
C SER A 32 15.62 -11.43 4.90
N PHE A 33 16.68 -11.33 4.09
CA PHE A 33 16.63 -10.62 2.81
C PHE A 33 15.57 -11.20 1.86
N LYS A 34 15.39 -12.54 1.85
CA LYS A 34 14.39 -13.18 0.98
C LYS A 34 12.97 -12.72 1.31
N GLN A 35 12.58 -12.71 2.58
CA GLN A 35 11.28 -12.19 3.00
C GLN A 35 11.10 -10.71 2.60
N ALA A 36 12.12 -9.87 2.82
CA ALA A 36 12.06 -8.47 2.42
C ALA A 36 11.86 -8.31 0.91
N PHE A 37 12.55 -9.11 0.10
CA PHE A 37 12.44 -9.07 -1.35
C PHE A 37 11.10 -9.61 -1.86
N VAL A 38 10.58 -10.70 -1.27
CA VAL A 38 9.23 -11.23 -1.61
C VAL A 38 8.15 -10.20 -1.28
N PHE A 39 8.27 -9.49 -0.16
CA PHE A 39 7.40 -8.37 0.18
C PHE A 39 7.46 -7.29 -0.91
N MET A 40 8.66 -6.84 -1.30
CA MET A 40 8.84 -5.81 -2.34
C MET A 40 8.24 -6.26 -3.66
N ASN A 41 8.55 -7.48 -4.13
CA ASN A 41 8.02 -8.04 -5.38
C ASN A 41 6.48 -8.08 -5.39
N THR A 42 5.89 -8.52 -4.28
CA THR A 42 4.43 -8.58 -4.12
C THR A 42 3.79 -7.19 -4.18
N ILE A 43 4.41 -6.19 -3.56
CA ILE A 43 3.91 -4.82 -3.57
C ILE A 43 4.11 -4.12 -4.92
N SER A 44 5.19 -4.41 -5.64
CA SER A 44 5.41 -3.86 -6.99
C SER A 44 4.23 -4.17 -7.93
N ASN A 45 3.74 -5.41 -7.92
CA ASN A 45 2.58 -5.79 -8.72
C ASN A 45 1.33 -4.97 -8.36
N MET A 46 1.06 -4.79 -7.07
CA MET A 46 -0.10 -4.01 -6.60
C MET A 46 0.04 -2.52 -6.92
N ALA A 47 1.25 -1.96 -6.79
CA ALA A 47 1.54 -0.58 -7.10
C ALA A 47 1.31 -0.26 -8.59
N ASP A 48 1.69 -1.20 -9.49
CA ASP A 48 1.41 -1.10 -10.92
C ASP A 48 -0.09 -1.12 -11.22
N GLU A 49 -0.84 -2.05 -10.62
CA GLU A 49 -2.30 -2.10 -10.77
C GLU A 49 -2.97 -0.80 -10.28
N MET A 50 -2.44 -0.20 -9.21
CA MET A 50 -2.95 1.04 -8.64
C MET A 50 -2.52 2.31 -9.38
N ASN A 51 -1.54 2.20 -10.29
CA ASN A 51 -0.75 3.30 -10.81
C ASN A 51 -0.38 4.29 -9.68
N HIS A 52 0.19 3.74 -8.61
CA HIS A 52 0.57 4.48 -7.40
C HIS A 52 1.77 3.83 -6.72
N TYR A 53 2.88 4.54 -6.68
CA TYR A 53 4.17 3.95 -6.37
C TYR A 53 4.70 4.44 -5.02
N PRO A 54 5.17 3.53 -4.15
CA PRO A 54 5.89 3.93 -2.95
C PRO A 54 7.31 4.38 -3.31
N LYS A 55 7.92 5.19 -2.45
CA LYS A 55 9.37 5.29 -2.36
C LYS A 55 9.83 4.33 -1.28
N TRP A 56 10.91 3.60 -1.53
CA TRP A 56 11.51 2.77 -0.49
C TRP A 56 13.04 2.73 -0.55
N ILE A 57 13.64 2.35 0.57
CA ILE A 57 15.07 2.04 0.69
C ILE A 57 15.17 0.67 1.38
N ASN A 58 15.77 -0.31 0.70
CA ASN A 58 16.02 -1.63 1.27
C ASN A 58 17.47 -1.78 1.72
N VAL A 59 17.67 -2.24 2.95
CA VAL A 59 18.98 -2.64 3.50
C VAL A 59 18.82 -4.00 4.15
N TYR A 60 19.28 -5.05 3.46
CA TYR A 60 19.12 -6.44 3.88
C TYR A 60 17.65 -6.77 4.24
N ASN A 61 17.37 -7.11 5.49
CA ASN A 61 16.03 -7.46 5.97
C ASN A 61 15.18 -6.27 6.43
N LYS A 62 15.64 -5.04 6.18
CA LYS A 62 14.93 -3.80 6.53
C LYS A 62 14.48 -3.03 5.30
N LEU A 63 13.28 -2.47 5.35
CA LEU A 63 12.71 -1.65 4.29
C LEU A 63 12.10 -0.39 4.88
N ASN A 64 12.68 0.76 4.55
CA ASN A 64 12.12 2.07 4.87
C ASN A 64 11.22 2.51 3.73
N VAL A 65 9.94 2.76 4.00
CA VAL A 65 8.92 3.09 3.02
C VAL A 65 8.37 4.49 3.28
N GLU A 66 8.18 5.26 2.20
CA GLU A 66 7.45 6.52 2.16
C GLU A 66 6.39 6.45 1.04
N ILE A 67 5.16 6.82 1.35
CA ILE A 67 4.04 6.87 0.39
C ILE A 67 3.49 8.30 0.38
N THR A 68 3.36 8.88 -0.80
CA THR A 68 2.77 10.19 -1.00
C THR A 68 2.22 10.29 -2.41
N THR A 69 1.09 10.98 -2.56
CA THR A 69 0.59 11.36 -3.87
C THR A 69 1.27 12.64 -4.30
N GLN A 70 2.02 12.56 -5.40
CA GLN A 70 2.69 13.73 -5.97
C GLN A 70 1.66 14.83 -6.27
N ASP A 71 2.07 16.08 -6.10
CA ASP A 71 1.28 17.28 -6.39
C ASP A 71 0.03 17.51 -5.52
N LEU A 72 -0.21 16.67 -4.51
CA LEU A 72 -1.20 16.96 -3.47
C LEU A 72 -0.56 17.58 -2.24
N SER A 73 -1.25 18.55 -1.64
CA SER A 73 -0.82 19.16 -0.38
C SER A 73 -1.11 18.28 0.85
N GLY A 74 -1.33 16.98 0.68
CA GLY A 74 -1.70 16.06 1.75
C GLY A 74 -1.78 14.59 1.31
N ILE A 75 -2.21 13.75 2.24
CA ILE A 75 -2.37 12.29 2.06
C ILE A 75 -3.66 12.02 1.28
N SER A 76 -3.57 11.23 0.21
CA SER A 76 -4.72 10.80 -0.58
C SER A 76 -5.26 9.45 -0.13
N ILE A 77 -6.43 9.07 -0.67
CA ILE A 77 -6.97 7.73 -0.46
C ILE A 77 -6.08 6.64 -1.06
N LYS A 78 -5.36 6.91 -2.16
CA LYS A 78 -4.41 5.95 -2.75
C LYS A 78 -3.26 5.65 -1.81
N ASP A 79 -2.77 6.67 -1.10
CA ASP A 79 -1.72 6.52 -0.08
C ASP A 79 -2.19 5.60 1.04
N VAL A 80 -3.42 5.83 1.52
CA VAL A 80 -4.03 5.03 2.60
C VAL A 80 -4.21 3.58 2.20
N LEU A 81 -4.68 3.35 0.97
CA LEU A 81 -4.93 2.01 0.43
C LEU A 81 -3.63 1.23 0.24
N LEU A 82 -2.60 1.85 -0.37
CA LEU A 82 -1.31 1.20 -0.57
C LEU A 82 -0.66 0.82 0.76
N ALA A 83 -0.73 1.72 1.76
CA ALA A 83 -0.26 1.41 3.11
C ALA A 83 -1.02 0.23 3.74
N HIS A 84 -2.34 0.15 3.54
CA HIS A 84 -3.13 -0.97 4.04
C HIS A 84 -2.74 -2.31 3.39
N LEU A 85 -2.54 -2.32 2.07
CA LEU A 85 -2.07 -3.50 1.34
C LEU A 85 -0.69 -3.93 1.84
N MET A 86 0.23 -2.99 2.02
CA MET A 86 1.55 -3.27 2.59
C MET A 86 1.47 -3.90 3.98
N GLU A 87 0.54 -3.51 4.86
CA GLU A 87 0.38 -4.20 6.15
C GLU A 87 -0.05 -5.66 5.99
N SER A 88 -1.01 -5.91 5.10
CA SER A 88 -1.51 -7.26 4.86
C SER A 88 -0.39 -8.15 4.33
N VAL A 89 0.34 -7.68 3.31
CA VAL A 89 1.45 -8.43 2.72
C VAL A 89 2.59 -8.63 3.72
N ALA A 90 2.94 -7.61 4.50
CA ALA A 90 4.01 -7.73 5.50
C ALA A 90 3.67 -8.76 6.58
N LYS A 91 2.40 -8.86 6.99
CA LYS A 91 1.94 -9.88 7.92
C LYS A 91 2.09 -11.28 7.32
N ASP A 92 1.55 -11.49 6.12
CA ASP A 92 1.56 -12.80 5.46
C ASP A 92 2.98 -13.28 5.17
N VAL A 93 3.88 -12.38 4.74
CA VAL A 93 5.30 -12.69 4.47
C VAL A 93 6.04 -13.11 5.75
N LYS A 94 5.75 -12.48 6.90
CA LYS A 94 6.40 -12.82 8.17
C LYS A 94 6.01 -14.19 8.71
N GLU A 95 4.85 -14.70 8.31
CA GLU A 95 4.34 -16.00 8.72
C GLU A 95 4.85 -17.14 7.81
N GLN A 96 5.61 -16.82 6.76
CA GLN A 96 6.06 -17.76 5.73
C GLN A 96 7.60 -17.85 5.65
N ASN A 97 8.07 -19.03 5.27
CA ASN A 97 9.46 -19.26 4.87
C ASN A 97 9.51 -19.40 3.35
N PHE A 98 10.42 -18.66 2.72
CA PHE A 98 10.59 -18.64 1.27
C PHE A 98 11.93 -19.28 0.90
N GLU A 99 11.91 -20.24 -0.02
CA GLU A 99 13.12 -20.92 -0.49
C GLU A 99 13.83 -20.08 -1.55
N SER A 100 13.06 -19.38 -2.39
CA SER A 100 13.54 -18.50 -3.45
C SER A 100 12.97 -17.08 -3.38
N ILE A 101 13.73 -16.10 -3.89
CA ILE A 101 13.29 -14.70 -4.03
C ILE A 101 12.24 -14.50 -5.13
N GLY A 102 12.12 -15.46 -6.06
CA GLY A 102 11.13 -15.42 -7.15
C GLY A 102 9.73 -15.88 -6.71
N GLU A 103 9.59 -16.35 -5.46
CA GLU A 103 8.29 -16.72 -4.92
C GLU A 103 7.46 -15.45 -4.69
N ILE A 104 6.19 -15.51 -5.10
CA ILE A 104 5.21 -14.49 -4.76
C ILE A 104 4.50 -15.00 -3.51
N CYS A 105 4.36 -14.13 -2.50
CA CYS A 105 3.56 -14.47 -1.34
C CYS A 105 2.15 -14.82 -1.84
N LYS A 106 1.61 -15.99 -1.43
CA LYS A 106 0.19 -16.33 -1.64
C LYS A 106 -0.66 -15.46 -0.70
N VAL A 107 -0.56 -14.15 -0.86
CA VAL A 107 -1.41 -13.21 -0.17
C VAL A 107 -2.86 -13.49 -0.62
N SER A 108 -3.81 -13.07 0.19
CA SER A 108 -5.22 -12.91 -0.20
C SER A 108 -5.52 -11.45 -0.60
N PRO A 109 -4.72 -10.76 -1.45
CA PRO A 109 -4.95 -9.35 -1.76
C PRO A 109 -5.90 -9.21 -2.96
N ILE A 110 -6.13 -10.32 -3.69
CA ILE A 110 -6.88 -10.37 -4.93
C ILE A 110 -8.28 -9.81 -4.68
N GLN A 111 -8.92 -10.13 -3.55
CA GLN A 111 -10.25 -9.60 -3.25
C GLN A 111 -10.24 -8.09 -2.99
N LEU A 112 -9.23 -7.56 -2.26
CA LEU A 112 -9.16 -6.13 -1.93
C LEU A 112 -8.81 -5.29 -3.16
N VAL A 113 -7.87 -5.76 -3.97
CA VAL A 113 -7.46 -5.10 -5.21
C VAL A 113 -8.56 -5.20 -6.27
N GLN A 114 -9.24 -6.35 -6.40
CA GLN A 114 -10.42 -6.48 -7.28
C GLN A 114 -11.55 -5.54 -6.87
N ASN A 115 -11.88 -5.48 -5.58
CA ASN A 115 -12.90 -4.57 -5.06
C ASN A 115 -12.50 -3.10 -5.31
N TRP A 116 -11.21 -2.77 -5.19
CA TRP A 116 -10.71 -1.44 -5.51
C TRP A 116 -10.80 -1.12 -7.00
N ASN A 117 -10.32 -2.01 -7.87
CA ASN A 117 -10.38 -1.86 -9.33
C ASN A 117 -11.82 -1.63 -9.80
N ALA A 118 -12.78 -2.38 -9.25
CA ALA A 118 -14.20 -2.21 -9.52
C ALA A 118 -14.71 -0.83 -9.07
N ASN A 119 -14.43 -0.43 -7.83
CA ASN A 119 -14.88 0.86 -7.28
C ASN A 119 -14.23 2.06 -7.98
N TYR A 120 -12.95 1.99 -8.34
CA TYR A 120 -12.24 3.06 -9.04
C TYR A 120 -12.75 3.22 -10.47
N SER A 121 -12.98 2.11 -11.19
CA SER A 121 -13.57 2.15 -12.53
C SER A 121 -14.95 2.79 -12.51
N GLN A 122 -15.79 2.43 -11.52
CA GLN A 122 -17.10 3.04 -11.32
C GLN A 122 -17.01 4.54 -11.02
N TYR A 123 -16.07 4.97 -10.17
CA TYR A 123 -15.84 6.40 -9.91
C TYR A 123 -15.43 7.16 -11.18
N GLN A 124 -14.51 6.61 -11.97
CA GLN A 124 -14.06 7.22 -13.23
C GLN A 124 -15.22 7.38 -14.22
N GLU A 125 -16.11 6.40 -14.32
CA GLU A 125 -17.32 6.49 -15.14
C GLU A 125 -18.28 7.57 -14.66
N ILE A 126 -18.52 7.67 -13.34
CA ILE A 126 -19.39 8.71 -12.76
C ILE A 126 -18.81 10.10 -13.05
N MET A 127 -17.50 10.30 -12.87
CA MET A 127 -16.85 11.58 -13.14
C MET A 127 -16.94 11.95 -14.62
N LYS A 128 -16.74 11.01 -15.54
CA LYS A 128 -16.91 11.25 -16.98
C LYS A 128 -18.33 11.65 -17.35
N LYS A 129 -19.35 11.02 -16.74
CA LYS A 129 -20.77 11.35 -16.96
C LYS A 129 -21.14 12.75 -16.44
N ASN A 130 -20.59 13.15 -15.31
CA ASN A 130 -20.88 14.46 -14.72
C ASN A 130 -20.21 15.63 -15.45
N VAL A 131 -19.10 15.40 -16.16
CA VAL A 131 -18.42 16.43 -16.98
C VAL A 131 -19.21 16.77 -18.26
N HIS A 132 -20.12 15.90 -18.72
CA HIS A 132 -20.96 16.14 -19.90
C HIS A 132 -22.32 16.78 -19.58
N ASN A 133 -22.58 17.09 -18.29
CA ASN A 133 -23.84 17.68 -17.81
C ASN A 133 -23.65 19.10 -17.24
N ILE A 134 -22.58 19.80 -17.61
CA ILE A 134 -22.31 21.20 -17.24
C ILE A 134 -22.15 22.03 -18.51
#